data_AF-A0A2H5ZXB3-F1
#
_entry.id   AF-A0A2H5ZXB3-F1
#
_cell.length_a   1.000
_cell.length_b   1.000
_cell.length_c   1.000
_cell.angle_alpha   90.00
_cell.angle_beta   90.00
_cell.angle_gamma   90.00
#
_symmetry.space_group_name_H-M   'P 1'
#
loop_
_entity.id
_entity.type
_entity.pdbx_description
1 polymer ?
#
loop_
_entity_poly.entity_id
_entity_poly.type
_entity_poly.pdbx_seq_one_letter_code
_entity_poly.pdbx_strand_id
1 'polypeptide(L)'
;MPVYKAEGVVLARRNLGEADRVLTLLTREFGKLSVKAKAVRRTTSRLAGRLEPFTHARFLLARGRALDVVAQVEVVAGHADLRTDLVRVGHAWLVVR
;
A
#
# COMPACT_ATOMS: atom_id res chain seq x y z
N MET A 1 -4.68 -17.66 -9.67
CA MET A 1 -5.43 -16.50 -9.13
C MET A 1 -5.25 -15.37 -10.12
N PRO A 2 -6.33 -14.72 -10.60
CA PRO A 2 -6.18 -13.61 -11.53
C PRO A 2 -5.44 -12.45 -10.84
N VAL A 3 -4.59 -11.77 -11.59
CA VAL A 3 -3.90 -10.55 -11.16
C VAL A 3 -4.54 -9.35 -11.83
N TYR A 4 -4.55 -8.22 -11.14
CA TYR A 4 -5.03 -6.95 -11.67
C TYR A 4 -4.11 -5.80 -11.24
N LYS A 5 -4.11 -4.72 -12.02
CA LYS A 5 -3.31 -3.52 -11.75
C LYS A 5 -4.17 -2.47 -11.05
N ALA A 6 -3.59 -1.77 -10.11
CA ALA A 6 -4.22 -0.61 -9.47
C ALA A 6 -3.16 0.47 -9.20
N GLU A 7 -3.43 1.72 -9.55
CA GLU A 7 -2.59 2.86 -9.22
C GLU A 7 -3.17 3.60 -8.01
N GLY A 8 -2.34 3.88 -7.00
CA GLY A 8 -2.85 4.47 -5.78
C GLY A 8 -1.80 4.83 -4.73
N VAL A 9 -2.29 5.37 -3.62
CA VAL A 9 -1.48 5.81 -2.49
C VAL A 9 -1.69 4.89 -1.29
N VAL A 10 -0.60 4.55 -0.60
CA VAL A 10 -0.68 3.85 0.69
C VAL A 10 -1.19 4.81 1.75
N LEU A 11 -2.40 4.58 2.27
CA LEU A 11 -2.97 5.40 3.34
C LEU A 11 -2.51 4.96 4.73
N ALA A 12 -2.47 3.64 4.97
CA ALA A 12 -2.13 3.09 6.26
C ALA A 12 -1.47 1.71 6.12
N ARG A 13 -0.70 1.32 7.14
CA ARG A 13 -0.13 -0.03 7.27
C ARG A 13 -0.27 -0.54 8.69
N ARG A 14 -0.58 -1.83 8.84
CA ARG A 14 -0.54 -2.55 10.12
C ARG A 14 0.22 -3.86 9.97
N ASN A 15 0.89 -4.27 11.02
CA ASN A 15 1.58 -5.56 11.03
C ASN A 15 0.54 -6.70 11.06
N LEU A 16 0.85 -7.79 10.36
CA LEU A 16 0.07 -9.02 10.37
C LEU A 16 1.03 -10.18 10.65
N GLY A 17 0.98 -10.71 11.87
CA GLY A 17 1.93 -11.72 12.31
C GLY A 17 3.38 -11.23 12.26
N GLU A 18 4.30 -12.16 12.05
CA GLU A 18 5.74 -11.88 12.14
C GLU A 18 6.33 -11.20 10.91
N ALA A 19 5.91 -11.59 9.71
CA ALA A 19 6.58 -11.18 8.48
C ALA A 19 5.73 -10.29 7.56
N ASP A 20 4.42 -10.27 7.75
CA ASP A 20 3.48 -9.66 6.80
C ASP A 20 2.97 -8.29 7.29
N ARG A 21 2.41 -7.51 6.37
CA ARG A 21 1.62 -6.31 6.68
C ARG A 21 0.31 -6.33 5.91
N VAL A 22 -0.71 -5.69 6.47
CA VAL A 22 -1.91 -5.27 5.73
C VAL A 22 -1.78 -3.78 5.43
N LEU A 23 -2.06 -3.41 4.20
CA LEU A 23 -2.04 -2.04 3.70
C LEU A 23 -3.45 -1.62 3.34
N THR A 24 -3.76 -0.36 3.64
CA THR A 24 -4.94 0.34 3.10
C THR A 24 -4.47 1.20 1.95
N LEU A 25 -4.98 0.95 0.75
CA LEU A 25 -4.66 1.70 -0.46
C LEU A 25 -5.86 2.53 -0.88
N LEU A 26 -5.63 3.78 -1.29
CA LEU A 26 -6.61 4.53 -2.07
C LEU A 26 -6.20 4.46 -3.54
N THR A 27 -6.99 3.74 -4.33
CA THR A 27 -6.71 3.48 -5.74
C THR A 27 -7.66 4.24 -6.64
N ARG A 28 -7.20 4.60 -7.84
CA ARG A 28 -8.00 5.30 -8.84
C ARG A 28 -9.11 4.41 -9.41
N GLU A 29 -8.84 3.12 -9.58
CA GLU A 29 -9.69 2.18 -10.30
C GLU A 29 -10.71 1.47 -9.41
N PHE A 30 -10.37 1.23 -8.14
CA PHE A 30 -11.18 0.42 -7.22
C PHE A 30 -11.49 1.12 -5.89
N GLY A 31 -11.11 2.40 -5.75
CA GLY A 31 -11.28 3.12 -4.50
C GLY A 31 -10.42 2.55 -3.37
N LYS A 32 -10.98 2.46 -2.16
CA LYS A 32 -10.27 2.01 -0.95
C LYS A 32 -10.15 0.48 -0.93
N LEU A 33 -8.92 -0.03 -0.99
CA LEU A 33 -8.61 -1.46 -0.94
C LEU A 33 -7.82 -1.82 0.33
N SER A 34 -8.10 -3.00 0.88
CA SER A 34 -7.26 -3.64 1.90
C SER A 34 -6.51 -4.81 1.29
N VAL A 35 -5.18 -4.75 1.33
CA VAL A 35 -4.30 -5.74 0.68
C VAL A 35 -3.25 -6.26 1.64
N LYS A 36 -2.82 -7.51 1.47
CA LYS A 36 -1.74 -8.13 2.23
C LYS A 36 -0.43 -8.05 1.46
N ALA A 37 0.59 -7.49 2.11
CA ALA A 37 1.98 -7.55 1.68
C ALA A 37 2.69 -8.68 2.45
N LYS A 38 3.03 -9.76 1.74
CA LYS A 38 3.68 -10.94 2.32
C LYS A 38 5.17 -10.72 2.53
N ALA A 39 5.70 -11.25 3.63
CA ALA A 39 7.12 -11.26 3.99
C ALA A 39 7.81 -9.88 3.94
N VAL A 40 7.04 -8.80 3.97
CA VAL A 40 7.51 -7.44 3.78
C VAL A 40 8.42 -6.96 4.92
N ARG A 41 8.30 -7.55 6.11
CA ARG A 41 9.11 -7.22 7.30
C ARG A 41 10.43 -7.99 7.38
N ARG A 42 10.68 -8.95 6.49
CA ARG A 42 11.99 -9.64 6.44
C ARG A 42 13.07 -8.66 5.99
N THR A 43 14.26 -8.75 6.57
CA THR A 43 15.40 -7.87 6.26
C THR A 43 15.78 -7.90 4.77
N THR A 44 15.49 -9.00 4.08
CA THR A 44 15.75 -9.21 2.65
C THR A 44 14.63 -8.68 1.73
N SER A 45 13.56 -8.10 2.30
CA SER A 45 12.40 -7.65 1.54
C SER A 45 12.71 -6.41 0.69
N ARG A 46 12.58 -6.56 -0.62
CA ARG A 46 12.67 -5.44 -1.59
C ARG A 46 11.46 -4.51 -1.55
N LEU A 47 10.38 -4.92 -0.87
CA LEU A 47 9.12 -4.18 -0.77
C LEU A 47 8.99 -3.36 0.52
N ALA A 48 9.88 -3.58 1.49
CA ALA A 48 9.80 -2.97 2.83
C ALA A 48 9.71 -1.43 2.79
N GLY A 49 10.63 -0.78 2.09
CA GLY A 49 10.68 0.68 1.98
C GLY A 49 9.70 1.29 0.98
N ARG A 50 9.13 0.49 0.08
CA ARG A 50 8.20 0.95 -0.99
C ARG A 50 6.74 0.97 -0.56
N LEU A 51 6.45 0.48 0.64
CA LEU A 51 5.11 0.30 1.19
C LEU A 51 4.90 1.16 2.45
N GLU A 52 5.57 2.31 2.50
CA GLU A 52 5.38 3.30 3.54
C GLU A 52 4.15 4.18 3.24
N PRO A 53 3.45 4.68 4.27
CA PRO A 53 2.34 5.63 4.09
C PRO A 53 2.73 6.81 3.19
N PHE A 54 1.77 7.28 2.40
CA PHE A 54 1.89 8.36 1.40
C PHE A 54 2.77 8.05 0.19
N THR A 55 3.18 6.79 0.02
CA THR A 55 3.83 6.35 -1.23
C THR A 55 2.81 6.22 -2.35
N HIS A 56 3.02 6.93 -3.46
CA HIS A 56 2.25 6.76 -4.70
C HIS A 56 2.91 5.70 -5.59
N ALA A 57 2.18 4.62 -5.88
CA ALA A 57 2.69 3.48 -6.61
C ALA A 57 1.63 2.80 -7.48
N ARG A 58 2.12 2.06 -8.48
CA ARG A 58 1.36 1.07 -9.22
C ARG A 58 1.55 -0.30 -8.55
N PHE A 59 0.43 -0.95 -8.28
CA PHE A 59 0.37 -2.25 -7.63
C PHE A 59 -0.08 -3.30 -8.62
N LEU A 60 0.59 -4.45 -8.61
CA LEU A 60 0.04 -5.69 -9.16
C LEU A 60 -0.53 -6.49 -7.99
N LEU A 61 -1.84 -6.71 -8.01
CA LEU A 61 -2.58 -7.37 -6.93
C LEU A 61 -3.10 -8.72 -7.41
N ALA A 62 -2.84 -9.77 -6.64
CA ALA A 62 -3.40 -11.10 -6.85
C ALA A 62 -4.68 -11.26 -6.03
N ARG A 63 -5.80 -11.57 -6.69
CA ARG A 63 -7.11 -11.75 -6.05
C ARG A 63 -7.08 -12.86 -5.01
N GLY A 64 -7.31 -12.51 -3.74
CA GLY A 64 -7.31 -13.42 -2.60
C GLY A 64 -8.69 -13.89 -2.18
N ARG A 65 -8.75 -14.82 -1.21
CA ARG A 65 -10.02 -15.28 -0.60
C ARG A 65 -10.64 -14.26 0.37
N ALA A 66 -9.81 -13.48 1.06
CA ALA A 66 -10.24 -12.52 2.06
C ALA A 66 -9.53 -11.16 1.91
N LEU A 67 -8.22 -11.20 1.63
CA LEU A 67 -7.44 -10.03 1.26
C LEU A 67 -6.66 -10.34 -0.01
N ASP A 68 -6.68 -9.41 -0.95
CA ASP A 68 -5.82 -9.46 -2.12
C ASP A 68 -4.37 -9.32 -1.70
N VAL A 69 -3.46 -9.90 -2.48
CA VAL A 69 -2.04 -9.98 -2.14
C VAL A 69 -1.24 -9.09 -3.07
N VAL A 70 -0.38 -8.26 -2.51
CA VAL A 70 0.58 -7.48 -3.27
C VAL A 70 1.60 -8.43 -3.90
N ALA A 71 1.58 -8.54 -5.22
CA ALA A 71 2.52 -9.34 -5.99
C ALA A 71 3.73 -8.51 -6.42
N GLN A 72 3.50 -7.29 -6.91
CA GLN A 72 4.56 -6.35 -7.32
C GLN A 72 4.17 -4.91 -7.00
N VAL A 73 5.19 -4.07 -6.84
CA VAL A 73 5.05 -2.63 -6.58
C VAL A 73 6.08 -1.88 -7.41
N GLU A 74 5.60 -0.92 -8.18
CA GLU A 74 6.40 0.06 -8.91
C GLU A 74 6.07 1.45 -8.37
N VAL A 75 7.05 2.10 -7.73
CA VAL A 75 6.86 3.45 -7.18
C VAL A 75 6.85 4.42 -8.35
N VAL A 76 5.70 5.09 -8.57
CA VAL A 76 5.56 6.11 -9.62
C VAL A 76 6.23 7.41 -9.18
N ALA A 77 6.08 7.75 -7.89
CA ALA A 77 6.78 8.86 -7.26
C ALA A 77 6.82 8.68 -5.74
N GLY A 78 8.03 8.61 -5.17
CA GLY A 78 8.23 8.65 -3.74
C GLY A 78 8.08 10.09 -3.25
N HIS A 79 6.88 10.48 -2.84
CA HIS A 79 6.65 11.81 -2.30
C HIS A 79 7.13 11.86 -0.84
N ALA A 80 8.43 11.82 -0.63
CA ALA A 80 9.02 11.98 0.71
C ALA A 80 8.55 13.29 1.37
N ASP A 81 8.32 14.33 0.55
CA ASP A 81 7.89 15.66 0.98
C ASP A 81 6.43 15.76 1.43
N LEU A 82 5.59 14.74 1.17
CA LEU A 82 4.23 14.68 1.73
C LEU A 82 4.22 14.40 3.24
N ARG A 83 5.37 13.98 3.82
CA ARG A 83 5.53 13.94 5.28
C ARG A 83 5.58 15.33 5.91
N THR A 84 5.93 16.36 5.13
CA THR A 84 6.08 17.75 5.58
C THR A 84 4.84 18.60 5.30
N ASP A 85 3.91 18.11 4.47
CA ASP A 85 2.65 18.80 4.15
C ASP A 85 1.49 18.24 5.01
N LEU A 86 1.38 18.79 6.22
CA LEU A 86 0.37 18.47 7.24
C LEU A 86 -1.08 18.53 6.71
N VAL A 87 -1.35 19.32 5.67
CA VAL A 87 -2.70 19.50 5.12
C VAL A 87 -3.13 18.28 4.30
N ARG A 88 -2.23 17.73 3.47
CA ARG A 88 -2.54 16.54 2.66
C ARG A 88 -2.60 15.26 3.50
N VAL A 89 -1.78 15.16 4.55
CA VAL A 89 -1.90 14.10 5.56
C VAL A 89 -3.26 14.16 6.26
N GLY A 90 -3.73 15.37 6.62
CA GLY A 90 -5.04 15.59 7.22
C GLY A 90 -6.21 15.12 6.35
N HIS A 91 -6.17 15.42 5.04
CA HIS A 91 -7.19 14.93 4.10
C HIS A 91 -7.15 13.41 3.92
N ALA A 92 -5.96 12.81 3.86
CA ALA A 92 -5.84 11.36 3.77
C ALA A 92 -6.40 10.66 5.02
N TRP A 93 -6.19 11.23 6.21
CA TRP A 93 -6.73 10.68 7.47
C TRP A 93 -8.26 10.70 7.50
N LEU A 94 -8.90 11.72 6.93
CA LEU A 94 -10.37 11.78 6.81
C LEU A 94 -10.95 10.65 5.96
N VAL A 95 -10.20 10.17 4.95
CA VAL A 95 -10.62 9.06 4.06
C VAL A 95 -10.31 7.68 4.69
N VAL A 96 -9.38 7.61 5.65
CA VAL A 96 -9.03 6.35 6.32
C VAL A 96 -10.13 5.86 7.27
N ARG A 97 -10.99 6.75 7.76
CA ARG A 97 -12.11 6.39 8.64
C ARG A 97 -13.10 5.39 8.02
#